data_AF-A0A7X8M0R4-F1
#
_entry.id   AF-A0A7X8M0R4-F1
#
_cell.length_a   1.000
_cell.length_b   1.000
_cell.length_c   1.000
_cell.angle_alpha   90.00
_cell.angle_beta   90.00
_cell.angle_gamma   90.00
#
_symmetry.space_group_name_H-M   'P 1'
#
loop_
_entity.id
_entity.type
_entity.pdbx_description
1 polymer ?
#
loop_
_entity_poly.entity_id
_entity_poly.type
_entity_poly.pdbx_seq_one_letter_code
_entity_poly.pdbx_strand_id
1 'polypeptide(L)'
;SLIGSKSSAGIVGLAASTLLALVVFRKVIFKRKVLSIIVITVIVMAFFVANYATGGAVINKIQSEVGLETNYFDLKDIIFKDNTVSIVSGTETLVIEIGKEDELNCYDGQHNIIETKITEQEKNYIVTFIDERYKESYNDIIIDGPLIKVDQKYASIEFYIMEDRTFNLIGIQGELTKTVEKAETLGFTGKERIGSSRGYIWSRTLPLLKECLIKGFGPDNFAIAFPQKDYIGKIRAFSTARIIVDKPHNTYLQIGVNTGVLSLLAYLFLLGIYVVQSLTTYIKMEKGFLQLAGAGIFVGITGYLITGLFNDSVVGIAQIFWVLLGLGFLCNKLIRNQQSPT
;
A
#
# COMPACT_ATOMS: atom_id res chain seq x y z
N SER A 1 16.21 12.24 4.54
CA SER A 1 15.69 12.07 5.91
C SER A 1 14.48 11.15 5.88
N LEU A 2 14.44 10.06 6.67
CA LEU A 2 13.26 9.19 6.80
C LEU A 2 12.01 9.95 7.27
N ILE A 3 12.21 10.99 8.08
CA ILE A 3 11.14 11.88 8.59
C ILE A 3 10.65 12.81 7.46
N GLY A 4 11.56 13.22 6.55
CA GLY A 4 11.21 14.03 5.39
C GLY A 4 10.52 13.23 4.26
N SER A 5 10.82 11.93 4.11
CA SER A 5 10.23 11.08 3.08
C SER A 5 8.86 10.49 3.46
N LYS A 6 8.43 10.66 4.72
CA LYS A 6 7.14 10.16 5.26
C LYS A 6 6.89 8.66 5.00
N SER A 7 7.93 7.85 4.77
CA SER A 7 7.81 6.45 4.33
C SER A 7 7.73 5.49 5.53
N SER A 8 6.57 4.84 5.69
CA SER A 8 6.32 3.84 6.74
C SER A 8 7.17 2.58 6.60
N ALA A 9 7.46 2.16 5.36
CA ALA A 9 8.35 1.03 5.07
C ALA A 9 9.73 1.18 5.72
N GLY A 10 10.30 2.40 5.68
CA GLY A 10 11.59 2.68 6.28
C GLY A 10 11.58 2.59 7.81
N ILE A 11 10.47 2.95 8.46
CA ILE A 11 10.32 2.85 9.92
C ILE A 11 10.32 1.38 10.35
N VAL A 12 9.59 0.53 9.65
CA VAL A 12 9.56 -0.93 9.93
C VAL A 12 10.93 -1.56 9.74
N GLY A 13 11.63 -1.22 8.64
CA GLY A 13 12.99 -1.69 8.39
C GLY A 13 13.99 -1.22 9.46
N LEU A 14 13.89 0.03 9.90
CA LEU A 14 14.71 0.57 10.98
C LEU A 14 14.43 -0.13 12.32
N ALA A 15 13.17 -0.36 12.67
CA ALA A 15 12.79 -1.05 13.89
C ALA A 15 13.34 -2.48 13.91
N ALA A 16 13.15 -3.23 12.82
CA ALA A 16 13.61 -4.61 12.74
C ALA A 16 15.15 -4.73 12.71
N SER A 17 15.84 -3.85 11.97
CA SER A 17 17.31 -3.79 11.98
C SER A 17 17.85 -3.39 13.36
N THR A 18 17.17 -2.49 14.07
CA THR A 18 17.53 -2.13 15.46
C THR A 18 17.38 -3.33 16.40
N LEU A 19 16.27 -4.07 16.32
CA LEU A 19 16.07 -5.29 17.12
C LEU A 19 17.16 -6.33 16.82
N LEU A 20 17.48 -6.54 15.55
CA LEU A 20 18.56 -7.44 15.16
C LEU A 20 19.92 -6.94 15.69
N ALA A 21 20.19 -5.63 15.60
CA ALA A 21 21.41 -5.03 16.13
C ALA A 21 21.53 -5.24 17.65
N LEU A 22 20.44 -5.09 18.41
CA LEU A 22 20.43 -5.37 19.84
C LEU A 22 20.80 -6.82 20.14
N VAL A 23 20.31 -7.77 19.35
CA VAL A 23 20.64 -9.20 19.49
C VAL A 23 22.11 -9.47 19.13
N VAL A 24 22.56 -8.99 17.97
CA VAL A 24 23.91 -9.24 17.46
C VAL A 24 24.98 -8.57 18.33
N PHE A 25 24.76 -7.31 18.70
CA PHE A 25 25.70 -6.52 19.50
C PHE A 25 25.48 -6.64 21.02
N ARG A 26 24.61 -7.53 21.50
CA ARG A 26 24.27 -7.67 22.94
C ARG A 26 25.49 -7.68 23.86
N LYS A 27 26.52 -8.48 23.53
CA LYS A 27 27.75 -8.57 24.35
C LYS A 27 28.51 -7.24 24.43
N VAL A 28 28.52 -6.46 23.35
CA VAL A 28 29.17 -5.15 23.28
C VAL A 28 28.37 -4.12 24.08
N ILE A 29 27.04 -4.12 23.90
CA ILE A 29 26.10 -3.24 24.60
C ILE A 29 26.18 -3.45 26.11
N PHE A 30 26.10 -4.70 26.59
CA PHE A 30 26.18 -5.00 28.03
C PHE A 30 27.53 -4.59 28.63
N LYS A 31 28.63 -4.69 27.88
CA LYS A 31 29.94 -4.26 28.36
C LYS A 31 30.04 -2.73 28.49
N ARG A 32 29.32 -1.96 27.67
CA ARG A 32 29.30 -0.49 27.67
C ARG A 32 27.94 0.07 28.07
N LYS A 33 27.26 -0.57 29.03
CA LYS A 33 25.87 -0.29 29.42
C LYS A 33 25.57 1.20 29.66
N VAL A 34 26.47 1.93 30.31
CA VAL A 34 26.27 3.37 30.60
C VAL A 34 26.23 4.19 29.31
N LEU A 35 27.19 3.97 28.40
CA LEU A 35 27.22 4.65 27.11
C LEU A 35 26.00 4.29 26.26
N SER A 36 25.60 3.02 26.25
CA SER A 36 24.41 2.57 25.54
C SER A 36 23.13 3.22 26.07
N ILE A 37 22.98 3.33 27.40
CA ILE A 37 21.85 4.04 28.02
C ILE A 37 21.84 5.50 27.60
N ILE A 38 22.98 6.21 27.66
CA ILE A 38 23.07 7.61 27.23
C ILE A 38 22.62 7.78 25.78
N VAL A 39 23.12 6.94 24.86
CA VAL A 39 22.76 7.01 23.43
C VAL A 39 21.27 6.76 23.23
N ILE A 40 20.70 5.75 23.90
CA ILE A 40 19.26 5.47 23.82
C ILE A 40 18.44 6.64 24.35
N THR A 41 18.82 7.21 25.50
CA THR A 41 18.13 8.36 26.09
C THR A 41 18.17 9.57 25.15
N VAL A 42 19.31 9.85 24.51
CA VAL A 42 19.41 10.94 23.53
C VAL A 42 18.49 10.71 22.33
N ILE A 43 18.42 9.49 21.79
CA ILE A 43 17.53 9.15 20.66
C ILE A 43 16.06 9.32 21.07
N VAL A 44 15.67 8.82 22.24
CA VAL A 44 14.29 8.94 22.75
C VAL A 44 13.92 10.40 22.99
N MET A 45 14.81 11.19 23.61
CA MET A 45 14.59 12.63 23.79
C MET A 45 14.45 13.35 22.45
N ALA A 46 15.33 13.07 21.49
CA ALA A 46 15.25 13.66 20.15
C ALA A 46 13.92 13.33 19.45
N PHE A 47 13.40 12.11 19.62
CA PHE A 47 12.08 11.72 19.11
C PHE A 47 10.95 12.56 19.73
N PHE A 48 10.91 12.69 21.05
CA PHE A 48 9.87 13.48 21.73
C PHE A 48 9.98 14.97 21.44
N VAL A 49 11.20 15.52 21.37
CA VAL A 49 11.44 16.91 20.94
C VAL A 49 10.93 17.13 19.51
N ALA A 50 11.23 16.23 18.58
CA ALA A 50 10.75 16.31 17.21
C ALA A 50 9.22 16.19 17.11
N ASN A 51 8.59 15.31 17.90
CA ASN A 51 7.14 15.19 17.93
C ASN A 51 6.46 16.43 18.53
N TYR A 52 7.04 17.02 19.59
CA TYR A 52 6.56 18.26 20.18
C TYR A 52 6.70 19.43 19.20
N ALA A 53 7.86 19.58 18.57
CA ALA A 53 8.13 20.63 17.59
C ALA A 53 7.25 20.54 16.33
N THR A 54 6.73 19.36 16.00
CA THR A 54 5.83 19.15 14.86
C THR A 54 4.35 19.08 15.25
N GLY A 55 3.99 19.44 16.49
CA GLY A 55 2.59 19.44 16.94
C GLY A 55 1.94 18.05 16.95
N GLY A 56 2.71 16.99 17.20
CA GLY A 56 2.20 15.61 17.26
C GLY A 56 2.18 14.87 15.92
N ALA A 57 2.64 15.50 14.83
CA ALA A 57 2.58 14.91 13.49
C ALA A 57 3.31 13.56 13.36
N VAL A 58 4.39 13.36 14.12
CA VAL A 58 5.17 12.10 14.09
C VAL A 58 4.35 10.93 14.63
N ILE A 59 3.70 11.10 15.80
CA ILE A 59 2.86 10.04 16.40
C ILE A 59 1.59 9.80 15.58
N ASN A 60 0.89 10.86 15.16
CA ASN A 60 -0.33 10.73 14.36
C ASN A 60 -0.07 9.95 13.06
N LYS A 61 1.10 10.18 12.43
CA LYS A 61 1.50 9.43 11.24
C LYS A 61 1.69 7.94 11.53
N ILE A 62 2.35 7.57 12.64
CA ILE A 62 2.49 6.16 13.03
C ILE A 62 1.11 5.52 13.23
N GLN A 63 0.19 6.22 13.91
CA GLN A 63 -1.18 5.72 14.14
C GLN A 63 -1.96 5.50 12.83
N SER A 64 -1.87 6.45 11.88
CA SER A 64 -2.49 6.28 10.55
C SER A 64 -1.93 5.09 9.77
N GLU A 65 -0.64 4.78 9.94
CA GLU A 65 0.04 3.72 9.18
C GLU A 65 -0.16 2.31 9.77
N VAL A 66 -0.36 2.21 11.09
CA VAL A 66 -0.69 0.95 11.78
C VAL A 66 -2.14 0.50 11.50
N GLY A 67 -2.91 1.29 10.75
CA GLY A 67 -4.24 0.91 10.26
C GLY A 67 -5.34 1.12 11.30
N LEU A 68 -5.19 2.12 12.17
CA LEU A 68 -6.27 2.55 13.08
C LEU A 68 -7.32 3.43 12.39
N GLU A 69 -7.13 3.80 11.12
CA GLU A 69 -8.15 4.52 10.35
C GLU A 69 -9.23 3.55 9.85
N THR A 70 -10.41 3.66 10.45
CA THR A 70 -11.61 2.85 10.15
C THR A 70 -12.52 3.46 9.09
N ASN A 71 -12.21 4.67 8.63
CA ASN A 71 -13.11 5.46 7.81
C ASN A 71 -12.84 5.24 6.32
N TYR A 72 -13.68 4.46 5.67
CA TYR A 72 -13.65 4.22 4.23
C TYR A 72 -15.06 3.99 3.70
N PHE A 73 -15.24 4.16 2.40
CA PHE A 73 -16.49 3.80 1.75
C PHE A 73 -16.56 2.28 1.51
N ASP A 74 -17.46 1.59 2.22
CA ASP A 74 -17.65 0.14 2.06
C ASP A 74 -18.53 -0.18 0.83
N LEU A 75 -18.09 0.27 -0.35
CA LEU A 75 -18.72 0.01 -1.63
C LEU A 75 -18.73 -1.49 -1.93
N LYS A 76 -19.92 -2.07 -2.14
CA LYS A 76 -20.11 -3.48 -2.48
C LYS A 76 -20.28 -3.70 -3.97
N ASP A 77 -21.06 -2.84 -4.62
CA ASP A 77 -21.35 -2.96 -6.04
C ASP A 77 -21.75 -1.63 -6.70
N ILE A 78 -21.62 -1.59 -8.02
CA ILE A 78 -22.21 -0.55 -8.87
C ILE A 78 -23.00 -1.28 -9.95
N ILE A 79 -24.33 -1.09 -9.94
CA ILE A 79 -25.25 -1.84 -10.81
C ILE A 79 -25.86 -0.88 -11.82
N PHE A 80 -25.66 -1.17 -13.10
CA PHE A 80 -26.24 -0.42 -14.21
C PHE A 80 -27.49 -1.14 -14.71
N LYS A 81 -28.61 -0.43 -14.82
CA LYS A 81 -29.84 -0.96 -15.39
C LYS A 81 -30.60 0.14 -16.11
N ASP A 82 -30.71 0.04 -17.43
CA ASP A 82 -31.42 1.00 -18.27
C ASP A 82 -30.97 2.45 -17.97
N ASN A 83 -31.91 3.30 -17.55
CA ASN A 83 -31.74 4.69 -17.14
C ASN A 83 -31.42 4.86 -15.64
N THR A 84 -30.93 3.82 -14.97
CA THR A 84 -30.58 3.83 -13.54
C THR A 84 -29.17 3.34 -13.29
N VAL A 85 -28.54 3.91 -12.27
CA VAL A 85 -27.32 3.38 -11.65
C VAL A 85 -27.51 3.26 -10.15
N SER A 86 -27.19 2.10 -9.59
CA SER A 86 -27.26 1.84 -8.15
C SER A 86 -25.86 1.73 -7.56
N ILE A 87 -25.56 2.53 -6.55
CA ILE A 87 -24.35 2.47 -5.74
C ILE A 87 -24.70 1.73 -4.47
N VAL A 88 -24.24 0.48 -4.36
CA VAL A 88 -24.56 -0.41 -3.23
C VAL A 88 -23.41 -0.39 -2.25
N SER A 89 -23.66 0.06 -1.01
CA SER A 89 -22.68 0.04 0.07
C SER A 89 -23.04 -1.00 1.15
N GLY A 90 -22.20 -1.14 2.17
CA GLY A 90 -22.50 -1.99 3.32
C GLY A 90 -23.64 -1.49 4.20
N THR A 91 -24.04 -0.23 4.09
CA THR A 91 -25.03 0.44 4.95
C THR A 91 -26.28 0.88 4.20
N GLU A 92 -26.12 1.43 3.00
CA GLU A 92 -27.22 1.90 2.16
C GLU A 92 -27.01 1.64 0.67
N THR A 93 -28.09 1.72 -0.11
CA THR A 93 -28.05 1.76 -1.57
C THR A 93 -28.57 3.10 -2.05
N LEU A 94 -27.79 3.81 -2.87
CA LEU A 94 -28.22 5.01 -3.57
C LEU A 94 -28.51 4.64 -5.02
N VAL A 95 -29.76 4.81 -5.45
CA VAL A 95 -30.18 4.64 -6.84
C VAL A 95 -30.35 6.02 -7.45
N ILE A 96 -29.69 6.25 -8.58
CA ILE A 96 -29.81 7.47 -9.38
C ILE A 96 -30.52 7.08 -10.67
N GLU A 97 -31.59 7.80 -11.00
CA GLU A 97 -32.41 7.58 -12.19
C GLU A 97 -32.56 8.86 -13.00
N ILE A 98 -32.57 8.72 -14.32
CA ILE A 98 -32.92 9.81 -15.23
C ILE A 98 -34.41 9.67 -15.59
N GLY A 99 -35.21 10.63 -15.14
CA GLY A 99 -36.64 10.72 -15.41
C GLY A 99 -36.97 11.02 -16.88
N LYS A 100 -38.26 11.13 -17.20
CA LYS A 100 -38.73 11.34 -18.58
C LYS A 100 -38.40 12.74 -19.13
N GLU A 101 -38.25 13.72 -18.25
CA GLU A 101 -37.91 15.12 -18.56
C GLU A 101 -36.43 15.42 -18.32
N ASP A 102 -35.57 14.40 -18.35
CA ASP A 102 -34.13 14.48 -18.06
C ASP A 102 -33.79 15.00 -16.64
N GLU A 103 -34.77 14.94 -15.74
CA GLU A 103 -34.57 15.18 -14.31
C GLU A 103 -33.83 14.02 -13.64
N LEU A 104 -32.92 14.34 -12.72
CA LEU A 104 -32.22 13.34 -11.92
C LEU A 104 -32.96 13.12 -10.61
N ASN A 105 -33.45 11.89 -10.40
CA ASN A 105 -34.13 11.48 -9.19
C ASN A 105 -33.27 10.48 -8.39
N CYS A 106 -33.31 10.59 -7.06
CA CYS A 106 -32.60 9.70 -6.15
C CYS A 106 -33.59 8.82 -5.38
N TYR A 107 -33.30 7.52 -5.30
CA TYR A 107 -34.09 6.54 -4.56
C TYR A 107 -33.23 5.64 -3.69
N ASP A 108 -33.85 5.03 -2.69
CA ASP A 108 -33.22 3.99 -1.89
C ASP A 108 -33.25 2.62 -2.59
N GLY A 109 -32.68 1.59 -1.94
CA GLY A 109 -32.64 0.22 -2.47
C GLY A 109 -34.01 -0.45 -2.61
N GLN A 110 -35.08 0.12 -2.03
CA GLN A 110 -36.47 -0.32 -2.18
C GLN A 110 -37.24 0.57 -3.17
N HIS A 111 -36.55 1.52 -3.82
CA HIS A 111 -37.11 2.48 -4.78
C HIS A 111 -38.07 3.49 -4.13
N ASN A 112 -37.91 3.79 -2.85
CA ASN A 112 -38.56 4.94 -2.23
C ASN A 112 -37.76 6.21 -2.54
N ILE A 113 -38.46 7.32 -2.76
CA ILE A 113 -37.83 8.62 -3.07
C ILE A 113 -36.94 9.06 -1.89
N ILE A 114 -35.71 9.48 -2.22
CA ILE A 114 -34.82 10.17 -1.29
C ILE A 114 -35.00 11.67 -1.52
N GLU A 115 -35.38 12.38 -0.46
CA GLU A 115 -35.56 13.83 -0.56
C GLU A 115 -34.22 14.54 -0.75
N THR A 116 -34.13 15.35 -1.79
CA THR A 116 -32.93 16.10 -2.18
C THR A 116 -33.25 17.56 -2.47
N LYS A 117 -32.23 18.41 -2.34
CA LYS A 117 -32.27 19.82 -2.73
C LYS A 117 -31.26 20.04 -3.86
N ILE A 118 -31.76 20.57 -4.97
CA ILE A 118 -30.94 20.94 -6.13
C ILE A 118 -30.64 22.44 -6.04
N THR A 119 -29.36 22.81 -6.20
CA THR A 119 -28.90 24.19 -6.27
C THR A 119 -28.14 24.40 -7.56
N GLU A 120 -28.52 25.42 -8.33
CA GLU A 120 -27.80 25.82 -9.54
C GLU A 120 -26.58 26.69 -9.17
N GLN A 121 -25.44 26.39 -9.75
CA GLN A 121 -24.23 27.23 -9.77
C GLN A 121 -23.87 27.52 -11.23
N GLU A 122 -23.04 28.55 -11.48
CA GLU A 122 -22.80 29.15 -12.81
C GLU A 122 -22.74 28.18 -14.00
N LYS A 123 -22.18 26.97 -13.82
CA LYS A 123 -22.02 25.96 -14.88
C LYS A 123 -22.48 24.55 -14.52
N ASN A 124 -22.96 24.31 -13.31
CA ASN A 124 -23.29 22.97 -12.82
C ASN A 124 -24.42 23.00 -11.79
N TYR A 125 -25.05 21.84 -11.57
CA TYR A 125 -26.04 21.65 -10.53
C TYR A 125 -25.45 20.82 -9.39
N ILE A 126 -25.78 21.18 -8.16
CA ILE A 126 -25.39 20.43 -6.96
C ILE A 126 -26.66 19.88 -6.32
N VAL A 127 -26.72 18.55 -6.19
CA VAL A 127 -27.76 17.82 -5.47
C VAL A 127 -27.23 17.52 -4.07
N THR A 128 -27.96 17.99 -3.06
CA THR A 128 -27.67 17.75 -1.64
C THR A 128 -28.79 16.94 -1.00
N PHE A 129 -28.44 16.03 -0.09
CA PHE A 129 -29.42 15.14 0.54
C PHE A 129 -30.08 15.82 1.75
N ILE A 130 -31.41 15.77 1.82
CA ILE A 130 -32.18 16.18 3.00
C ILE A 130 -32.40 14.99 3.94
N ASP A 131 -32.59 13.78 3.38
CA ASP A 131 -32.68 12.54 4.15
C ASP A 131 -31.38 12.31 4.97
N GLU A 132 -31.50 12.30 6.30
CA GLU A 132 -30.37 12.18 7.22
C GLU A 132 -29.54 10.89 6.99
N ARG A 133 -30.16 9.81 6.50
CA ARG A 133 -29.42 8.56 6.19
C ARG A 133 -28.38 8.78 5.10
N TYR A 134 -28.72 9.58 4.08
CA TYR A 134 -27.85 9.84 2.94
C TYR A 134 -26.97 11.06 3.15
N LYS A 135 -27.45 12.08 3.84
CA LYS A 135 -26.66 13.26 4.24
C LYS A 135 -25.47 12.91 5.11
N GLU A 136 -25.56 11.85 5.91
CA GLU A 136 -24.43 11.36 6.71
C GLU A 136 -23.42 10.51 5.92
N SER A 137 -23.76 10.02 4.73
CA SER A 137 -22.88 9.19 3.90
C SER A 137 -22.30 9.94 2.69
N TYR A 138 -23.03 10.92 2.16
CA TYR A 138 -22.71 11.64 0.92
C TYR A 138 -22.58 13.14 1.18
N ASN A 139 -21.59 13.77 0.56
CA ASN A 139 -21.47 15.23 0.56
C ASN A 139 -22.48 15.83 -0.42
N ASP A 140 -22.41 15.41 -1.68
CA ASP A 140 -23.26 15.89 -2.76
C ASP A 140 -23.17 15.00 -4.02
N ILE A 141 -24.02 15.31 -4.99
CA ILE A 141 -23.86 14.90 -6.39
C ILE A 141 -23.70 16.16 -7.23
N ILE A 142 -22.62 16.25 -8.00
CA ILE A 142 -22.35 17.34 -8.92
C ILE A 142 -22.72 16.89 -10.34
N ILE A 143 -23.55 17.68 -11.01
CA ILE A 143 -24.01 17.46 -12.38
C ILE A 143 -23.44 18.56 -13.27
N ASP A 144 -22.56 18.21 -14.20
CA ASP A 144 -21.91 19.11 -15.16
C ASP A 144 -22.15 18.58 -16.58
N GLY A 145 -23.23 19.04 -17.21
CA GLY A 145 -23.72 18.48 -18.48
C GLY A 145 -24.01 16.97 -18.34
N PRO A 146 -23.40 16.10 -19.17
CA PRO A 146 -23.58 14.64 -19.07
C PRO A 146 -22.73 13.99 -17.96
N LEU A 147 -21.86 14.74 -17.28
CA LEU A 147 -21.02 14.22 -16.21
C LEU A 147 -21.76 14.26 -14.87
N ILE A 148 -21.82 13.12 -14.19
CA ILE A 148 -22.35 12.99 -12.84
C ILE A 148 -21.23 12.54 -11.91
N LYS A 149 -20.88 13.38 -10.94
CA LYS A 149 -19.91 13.04 -9.90
C LYS A 149 -20.63 12.86 -8.57
N VAL A 150 -20.57 11.66 -8.03
CA VAL A 150 -21.08 11.33 -6.70
C VAL A 150 -19.93 11.43 -5.70
N ASP A 151 -20.00 12.41 -4.80
CA ASP A 151 -19.03 12.58 -3.72
C ASP A 151 -19.55 11.91 -2.44
N GLN A 152 -19.15 10.64 -2.27
CA GLN A 152 -19.29 9.95 -0.99
C GLN A 152 -18.15 10.47 -0.09
N LYS A 153 -18.41 10.77 1.19
CA LYS A 153 -17.46 11.45 2.11
C LYS A 153 -15.99 10.96 2.04
N TYR A 154 -15.76 9.70 1.67
CA TYR A 154 -14.45 9.06 1.56
C TYR A 154 -14.10 8.59 0.14
N ALA A 155 -14.93 8.81 -0.87
CA ALA A 155 -14.71 8.33 -2.23
C ALA A 155 -15.50 9.12 -3.27
N SER A 156 -14.88 9.37 -4.41
CA SER A 156 -15.55 9.98 -5.57
C SER A 156 -15.79 8.93 -6.65
N ILE A 157 -17.02 8.89 -7.17
CA ILE A 157 -17.41 8.05 -8.30
C ILE A 157 -17.95 8.94 -9.41
N GLU A 158 -17.47 8.74 -10.63
CA GLU A 158 -17.84 9.54 -11.80
C GLU A 158 -18.58 8.68 -12.82
N PHE A 159 -19.70 9.19 -13.31
CA PHE A 159 -20.51 8.58 -14.36
C PHE A 159 -20.69 9.54 -15.52
N TYR A 160 -20.88 8.98 -16.70
CA TYR A 160 -21.26 9.69 -17.90
C TYR A 160 -22.64 9.23 -18.35
N ILE A 161 -23.53 10.18 -18.61
CA ILE A 161 -24.86 9.95 -19.18
C ILE A 161 -24.76 9.94 -20.70
N MET A 162 -25.17 8.83 -21.30
CA MET A 162 -25.22 8.65 -22.75
C MET A 162 -26.49 9.27 -23.34
N GLU A 163 -26.52 9.50 -24.66
CA GLU A 163 -27.70 10.02 -25.38
C GLU A 163 -28.94 9.13 -25.25
N ASP A 164 -28.75 7.82 -25.04
CA ASP A 164 -29.83 6.85 -24.78
C ASP A 164 -30.33 6.87 -23.32
N ARG A 165 -29.90 7.87 -22.53
CA ARG A 165 -30.18 8.05 -21.10
C ARG A 165 -29.66 6.93 -20.21
N THR A 166 -28.65 6.17 -20.66
CA THR A 166 -28.00 5.16 -19.83
C THR A 166 -26.75 5.70 -19.16
N PHE A 167 -26.44 5.15 -17.98
CA PHE A 167 -25.23 5.49 -17.23
C PHE A 167 -24.06 4.60 -17.63
N ASN A 168 -22.87 5.19 -17.72
CA ASN A 168 -21.59 4.50 -17.80
C ASN A 168 -20.67 4.98 -16.67
N LEU A 169 -19.92 4.08 -16.04
CA LEU A 169 -18.80 4.46 -15.17
C LEU A 169 -17.69 5.09 -16.01
N ILE A 170 -17.10 6.17 -15.52
CA ILE A 170 -15.84 6.71 -16.05
C ILE A 170 -14.68 5.97 -15.40
N GLY A 171 -13.99 5.17 -16.20
CA GLY A 171 -12.85 4.35 -15.80
C GLY A 171 -11.56 5.15 -15.65
N ILE A 172 -10.43 4.46 -15.72
CA ILE A 172 -9.10 5.03 -15.41
C ILE A 172 -8.71 6.13 -16.39
N GLN A 173 -8.78 5.81 -17.68
CA GLN A 173 -8.32 6.62 -18.80
C GLN A 173 -9.46 7.44 -19.40
N GLY A 174 -10.59 7.54 -18.71
CA GLY A 174 -11.81 8.17 -19.22
C GLY A 174 -12.65 7.23 -20.09
N GLU A 175 -12.31 5.95 -20.18
CA GLU A 175 -13.14 4.95 -20.84
C GLU A 175 -14.50 4.83 -20.15
N LEU A 176 -15.55 4.70 -20.95
CA LEU A 176 -16.91 4.55 -20.46
C LEU A 176 -17.26 3.06 -20.42
N THR A 177 -17.70 2.55 -19.26
CA THR A 177 -18.02 1.13 -19.09
C THR A 177 -19.22 0.89 -18.19
N LYS A 178 -20.05 -0.10 -18.53
CA LYS A 178 -21.09 -0.66 -17.65
C LYS A 178 -20.60 -1.90 -16.90
N THR A 179 -19.44 -2.44 -17.29
CA THR A 179 -18.86 -3.64 -16.71
C THR A 179 -17.90 -3.27 -15.60
N VAL A 180 -18.20 -3.76 -14.40
CA VAL A 180 -17.35 -3.66 -13.23
C VAL A 180 -16.75 -5.03 -12.95
N GLU A 181 -15.48 -5.20 -13.30
CA GLU A 181 -14.79 -6.48 -13.12
C GLU A 181 -14.44 -6.68 -11.65
N LYS A 182 -14.69 -7.87 -11.10
CA LYS A 182 -14.26 -8.26 -9.76
C LYS A 182 -13.01 -9.12 -9.92
N ALA A 183 -11.85 -8.55 -9.62
CA ALA A 183 -10.58 -9.26 -9.73
C ALA A 183 -10.52 -10.45 -8.75
N GLU A 184 -9.77 -11.50 -9.13
CA GLU A 184 -9.41 -12.55 -8.19
C GLU A 184 -8.59 -11.96 -7.05
N THR A 185 -8.84 -12.42 -5.82
CA THR A 185 -8.17 -11.91 -4.62
C THR A 185 -7.64 -13.06 -3.77
N LEU A 186 -6.44 -12.90 -3.21
CA LEU A 186 -5.88 -13.81 -2.22
C LEU A 186 -5.35 -13.03 -1.01
N GLY A 187 -5.90 -13.27 0.18
CA GLY A 187 -5.51 -12.59 1.41
C GLY A 187 -5.97 -11.12 1.48
N PHE A 188 -5.71 -10.47 2.62
CA PHE A 188 -6.02 -9.04 2.88
C PHE A 188 -7.48 -8.59 2.70
N THR A 189 -8.45 -9.51 2.61
CA THR A 189 -9.89 -9.19 2.61
C THR A 189 -10.26 -8.43 3.89
N GLY A 190 -10.91 -7.27 3.74
CA GLY A 190 -11.24 -6.36 4.84
C GLY A 190 -10.03 -5.60 5.42
N LYS A 191 -8.85 -5.77 4.82
CA LYS A 191 -7.57 -5.14 5.22
C LYS A 191 -6.87 -4.50 4.02
N GLU A 192 -7.65 -4.15 2.99
CA GLU A 192 -7.13 -3.67 1.70
C GLU A 192 -6.36 -2.35 1.83
N ARG A 193 -6.68 -1.51 2.82
CA ARG A 193 -6.02 -0.21 3.06
C ARG A 193 -4.71 -0.30 3.86
N ILE A 194 -4.32 -1.47 4.37
CA ILE A 194 -3.08 -1.63 5.15
C ILE A 194 -1.85 -1.18 4.34
N GLY A 195 -0.95 -0.44 5.01
CA GLY A 195 0.29 0.04 4.44
C GLY A 195 0.04 0.96 3.25
N SER A 196 -0.85 1.95 3.41
CA SER A 196 -1.26 2.87 2.33
C SER A 196 -1.81 2.12 1.10
N SER A 197 -2.77 1.22 1.35
CA SER A 197 -3.46 0.45 0.29
C SER A 197 -2.62 -0.60 -0.43
N ARG A 198 -1.46 -0.96 0.13
CA ARG A 198 -0.65 -2.10 -0.33
C ARG A 198 -1.39 -3.43 -0.15
N GLY A 199 -2.22 -3.57 0.89
CA GLY A 199 -3.04 -4.77 1.08
C GLY A 199 -3.93 -5.09 -0.13
N TYR A 200 -4.57 -4.06 -0.71
CA TYR A 200 -5.32 -4.15 -1.95
C TYR A 200 -4.44 -4.66 -3.09
N ILE A 201 -3.32 -3.97 -3.33
CA ILE A 201 -2.41 -4.29 -4.43
C ILE A 201 -1.90 -5.73 -4.31
N TRP A 202 -1.45 -6.13 -3.11
CA TRP A 202 -0.94 -7.48 -2.86
C TRP A 202 -2.01 -8.55 -3.03
N SER A 203 -3.24 -8.29 -2.56
CA SER A 203 -4.33 -9.26 -2.70
C SER A 203 -4.66 -9.59 -4.16
N ARG A 204 -4.50 -8.63 -5.08
CA ARG A 204 -4.70 -8.82 -6.53
C ARG A 204 -3.43 -9.28 -7.24
N THR A 205 -2.26 -9.02 -6.67
CA THR A 205 -0.97 -9.47 -7.21
C THR A 205 -0.71 -10.94 -6.94
N LEU A 206 -1.08 -11.44 -5.76
CA LEU A 206 -0.82 -12.82 -5.35
C LEU A 206 -1.43 -13.87 -6.32
N PRO A 207 -2.67 -13.72 -6.82
CA PRO A 207 -3.22 -14.61 -7.85
C PRO A 207 -2.39 -14.64 -9.14
N LEU A 208 -1.81 -13.51 -9.57
CA LEU A 208 -1.00 -13.42 -10.79
C LEU A 208 0.26 -14.31 -10.75
N LEU A 209 0.73 -14.67 -9.55
CA LEU A 209 1.89 -15.56 -9.41
C LEU A 209 1.62 -16.98 -9.94
N LYS A 210 0.36 -17.40 -10.05
CA LYS A 210 -0.02 -18.69 -10.64
C LYS A 210 0.39 -18.79 -12.12
N GLU A 211 0.38 -17.67 -12.83
CA GLU A 211 0.79 -17.59 -14.23
C GLU A 211 2.30 -17.36 -14.39
N CYS A 212 2.98 -16.97 -13.29
CA CYS A 212 4.39 -16.60 -13.29
C CYS A 212 5.32 -17.69 -12.73
N LEU A 213 4.94 -18.99 -12.72
CA LEU A 213 5.74 -20.01 -12.02
C LEU A 213 7.21 -20.07 -12.52
N ILE A 214 7.40 -20.14 -13.83
CA ILE A 214 8.73 -20.22 -14.45
C ILE A 214 9.16 -18.87 -15.02
N LYS A 215 8.30 -18.26 -15.85
CA LYS A 215 8.55 -16.98 -16.51
C LYS A 215 7.48 -15.99 -16.05
N GLY A 216 7.89 -14.82 -15.60
CA GLY A 216 6.97 -13.73 -15.29
C GLY A 216 6.49 -12.98 -16.54
N PHE A 217 5.71 -11.93 -16.33
CA PHE A 217 5.20 -11.07 -17.41
C PHE A 217 6.27 -10.22 -18.09
N GLY A 218 7.51 -10.21 -17.58
CA GLY A 218 8.63 -9.44 -18.08
C GLY A 218 8.90 -8.19 -17.22
N PRO A 219 10.10 -7.60 -17.33
CA PRO A 219 10.43 -6.35 -16.64
C PRO A 219 9.44 -5.23 -16.98
N ASP A 220 9.00 -4.51 -15.95
CA ASP A 220 8.09 -3.35 -16.04
C ASP A 220 6.72 -3.59 -16.70
N ASN A 221 6.30 -4.84 -16.86
CA ASN A 221 4.97 -5.20 -17.38
C ASN A 221 3.90 -5.36 -16.29
N PHE A 222 4.22 -5.09 -15.02
CA PHE A 222 3.28 -5.23 -13.91
C PHE A 222 1.97 -4.45 -14.15
N ALA A 223 2.06 -3.19 -14.59
CA ALA A 223 0.90 -2.33 -14.81
C ALA A 223 -0.09 -2.91 -15.85
N ILE A 224 0.42 -3.69 -16.80
CA ILE A 224 -0.35 -4.35 -17.86
C ILE A 224 -0.99 -5.63 -17.33
N ALA A 225 -0.26 -6.41 -16.52
CA ALA A 225 -0.75 -7.67 -15.94
C ALA A 225 -1.73 -7.46 -14.78
N PHE A 226 -1.61 -6.36 -14.04
CA PHE A 226 -2.46 -6.06 -12.90
C PHE A 226 -3.91 -5.82 -13.35
N PRO A 227 -4.93 -6.32 -12.63
CA PRO A 227 -6.34 -6.16 -13.00
C PRO A 227 -6.82 -4.71 -12.79
N GLN A 228 -6.49 -3.84 -13.73
CA GLN A 228 -6.78 -2.41 -13.68
C GLN A 228 -8.29 -2.10 -13.64
N LYS A 229 -9.15 -3.03 -14.10
CA LYS A 229 -10.60 -2.82 -14.16
C LYS A 229 -11.36 -3.20 -12.87
N ASP A 230 -10.66 -3.55 -11.79
CA ASP A 230 -11.25 -3.70 -10.45
C ASP A 230 -11.59 -2.32 -9.86
N TYR A 231 -12.62 -1.66 -10.42
CA TYR A 231 -13.00 -0.31 -10.06
C TYR A 231 -13.50 -0.22 -8.62
N ILE A 232 -14.33 -1.18 -8.17
CA ILE A 232 -14.81 -1.23 -6.79
C ILE A 232 -13.64 -1.38 -5.84
N GLY A 233 -12.73 -2.32 -6.12
CA GLY A 233 -11.54 -2.53 -5.32
C GLY A 233 -10.68 -1.27 -5.20
N LYS A 234 -10.46 -0.56 -6.32
CA LYS A 234 -9.73 0.72 -6.31
C LYS A 234 -10.46 1.84 -5.59
N ILE A 235 -11.77 1.97 -5.74
CA ILE A 235 -12.54 2.99 -5.00
C ILE A 235 -12.42 2.73 -3.49
N ARG A 236 -12.58 1.48 -3.04
CA ARG A 236 -12.41 1.13 -1.61
C ARG A 236 -11.00 1.40 -1.11
N ALA A 237 -9.99 1.06 -1.92
CA ALA A 237 -8.58 1.16 -1.56
C ALA A 237 -8.03 2.59 -1.63
N PHE A 238 -8.38 3.34 -2.68
CA PHE A 238 -7.77 4.62 -3.03
C PHE A 238 -8.75 5.78 -3.11
N SER A 239 -10.03 5.57 -2.79
CA SER A 239 -11.07 6.61 -2.81
C SER A 239 -11.44 7.09 -4.23
N THR A 240 -10.94 6.42 -5.27
CA THR A 240 -11.21 6.73 -6.68
C THR A 240 -11.00 5.52 -7.58
N ALA A 241 -11.73 5.46 -8.69
CA ALA A 241 -11.54 4.48 -9.75
C ALA A 241 -10.33 4.79 -10.65
N ARG A 242 -9.78 6.01 -10.59
CA ARG A 242 -8.89 6.56 -11.64
C ARG A 242 -7.40 6.26 -11.46
N ILE A 243 -7.02 5.62 -10.36
CA ILE A 243 -5.61 5.27 -10.11
C ILE A 243 -5.18 4.08 -10.96
N ILE A 244 -4.05 4.25 -11.64
CA ILE A 244 -3.29 3.16 -12.25
C ILE A 244 -2.36 2.59 -11.19
N VAL A 245 -2.49 1.29 -10.93
CA VAL A 245 -1.52 0.58 -10.10
C VAL A 245 -0.37 0.15 -10.99
N ASP A 246 0.76 0.85 -10.89
CA ASP A 246 1.92 0.62 -11.75
C ASP A 246 2.91 -0.42 -11.18
N LYS A 247 2.88 -0.65 -9.86
CA LYS A 247 3.80 -1.51 -9.11
C LYS A 247 3.15 -2.18 -7.89
N PRO A 248 3.69 -3.30 -7.40
CA PRO A 248 3.22 -3.97 -6.19
C PRO A 248 3.69 -3.31 -4.89
N HIS A 249 4.67 -2.39 -4.95
CA HIS A 249 5.31 -1.80 -3.76
C HIS A 249 5.84 -2.85 -2.77
N ASN A 250 6.39 -3.92 -3.34
CA ASN A 250 6.95 -5.06 -2.63
C ASN A 250 7.96 -5.71 -3.57
N THR A 251 9.24 -5.65 -3.21
CA THR A 251 10.34 -6.14 -4.04
C THR A 251 10.20 -7.63 -4.37
N TYR A 252 9.67 -8.43 -3.44
CA TYR A 252 9.51 -9.87 -3.63
C TYR A 252 8.39 -10.20 -4.61
N LEU A 253 7.23 -9.56 -4.46
CA LEU A 253 6.14 -9.69 -5.44
C LEU A 253 6.56 -9.17 -6.81
N GLN A 254 7.30 -8.06 -6.86
CA GLN A 254 7.83 -7.52 -8.12
C GLN A 254 8.74 -8.52 -8.84
N ILE A 255 9.66 -9.19 -8.12
CA ILE A 255 10.52 -10.24 -8.71
C ILE A 255 9.66 -11.40 -9.23
N GLY A 256 8.70 -11.86 -8.42
CA GLY A 256 7.80 -12.97 -8.75
C GLY A 256 6.98 -12.70 -10.01
N VAL A 257 6.37 -11.52 -10.13
CA VAL A 257 5.54 -11.15 -11.27
C VAL A 257 6.36 -10.85 -12.51
N ASN A 258 7.49 -10.14 -12.39
CA ASN A 258 8.26 -9.72 -13.57
C ASN A 258 9.11 -10.86 -14.15
N THR A 259 9.79 -11.61 -13.29
CA THR A 259 10.80 -12.60 -13.72
C THR A 259 10.41 -14.03 -13.40
N GLY A 260 9.40 -14.24 -12.55
CA GLY A 260 8.85 -15.55 -12.22
C GLY A 260 9.12 -15.97 -10.78
N VAL A 261 8.30 -16.89 -10.27
CA VAL A 261 8.42 -17.46 -8.92
C VAL A 261 9.77 -18.18 -8.74
N LEU A 262 10.27 -18.84 -9.78
CA LEU A 262 11.60 -19.46 -9.74
C LEU A 262 12.73 -18.45 -9.47
N SER A 263 12.65 -17.25 -10.07
CA SER A 263 13.59 -16.15 -9.83
C SER A 263 13.49 -15.64 -8.39
N LEU A 264 12.27 -15.50 -7.87
CA LEU A 264 12.03 -15.14 -6.47
C LEU A 264 12.63 -16.18 -5.52
N LEU A 265 12.46 -17.48 -5.79
CA LEU A 265 13.02 -18.54 -4.96
C LEU A 265 14.55 -18.54 -5.00
N ALA A 266 15.17 -18.33 -6.16
CA ALA A 266 16.62 -18.22 -6.28
C ALA A 266 17.17 -17.01 -5.50
N TYR A 267 16.48 -15.86 -5.58
CA TYR A 267 16.79 -14.68 -4.80
C TYR A 267 16.69 -14.96 -3.29
N LEU A 268 15.56 -15.51 -2.83
CA LEU A 268 15.35 -15.86 -1.42
C LEU A 268 16.36 -16.90 -0.92
N PHE A 269 16.76 -17.86 -1.76
CA PHE A 269 17.76 -18.86 -1.42
C PHE A 269 19.14 -18.22 -1.18
N LEU A 270 19.59 -17.33 -2.08
CA LEU A 270 20.83 -16.57 -1.90
C LEU A 270 20.82 -15.76 -0.59
N LEU A 271 19.71 -15.06 -0.33
CA LEU A 271 19.55 -14.28 0.90
C LEU A 271 19.50 -15.18 2.14
N GLY A 272 18.81 -16.33 2.05
CA GLY A 272 18.73 -17.31 3.13
C GLY A 272 20.11 -17.83 3.52
N ILE A 273 20.94 -18.19 2.54
CA ILE A 273 22.34 -18.57 2.79
C ILE A 273 23.07 -17.44 3.50
N TYR A 274 22.98 -16.21 3.00
CA TYR A 274 23.66 -15.06 3.60
C TYR A 274 23.23 -14.84 5.05
N VAL A 275 21.92 -14.83 5.31
CA VAL A 275 21.34 -14.58 6.64
C VAL A 275 21.73 -15.67 7.62
N VAL A 276 21.61 -16.95 7.25
CA VAL A 276 21.99 -18.08 8.11
C VAL A 276 23.49 -18.06 8.41
N GLN A 277 24.33 -17.81 7.41
CA GLN A 277 25.77 -17.71 7.62
C GLN A 277 26.12 -16.56 8.56
N SER A 278 25.51 -15.39 8.35
CA SER A 278 25.77 -14.19 9.15
C SER A 278 25.28 -14.35 10.58
N LEU A 279 24.07 -14.89 10.80
CA LEU A 279 23.55 -15.14 12.16
C LEU A 279 24.48 -16.08 12.94
N THR A 280 24.87 -17.21 12.35
CA THR A 280 25.74 -18.19 13.01
C THR A 280 27.13 -17.63 13.31
N THR A 281 27.67 -16.80 12.42
CA THR A 281 28.97 -16.14 12.60
C THR A 281 28.92 -15.03 13.66
N TYR A 282 27.96 -14.12 13.59
CA TYR A 282 27.94 -12.91 14.43
C TYR A 282 27.27 -13.12 15.80
N ILE A 283 26.44 -14.14 16.00
CA ILE A 283 25.91 -14.46 17.35
C ILE A 283 27.03 -14.89 18.30
N LYS A 284 28.09 -15.52 17.77
CA LYS A 284 29.27 -15.98 18.50
C LYS A 284 30.40 -14.94 18.54
N MET A 285 30.16 -13.73 18.02
CA MET A 285 31.16 -12.69 17.78
C MET A 285 32.12 -12.44 18.95
N GLU A 286 33.40 -12.33 18.59
CA GLU A 286 34.50 -11.75 19.38
C GLU A 286 34.93 -10.39 18.82
N LYS A 287 35.81 -9.67 19.54
CA LYS A 287 36.08 -8.25 19.29
C LYS A 287 37.17 -7.99 18.25
N GLY A 288 36.90 -8.27 16.99
CA GLY A 288 37.73 -7.78 15.88
C GLY A 288 36.98 -6.79 14.98
N PHE A 289 37.74 -5.92 14.31
CA PHE A 289 37.19 -4.93 13.38
C PHE A 289 36.38 -5.61 12.26
N LEU A 290 36.88 -6.70 11.71
CA LEU A 290 36.23 -7.45 10.64
C LEU A 290 34.87 -8.02 11.08
N GLN A 291 34.77 -8.54 12.30
CA GLN A 291 33.50 -9.02 12.86
C GLN A 291 32.49 -7.89 13.06
N LEU A 292 32.94 -6.73 13.55
CA LEU A 292 32.07 -5.55 13.73
C LEU A 292 31.58 -4.99 12.39
N ALA A 293 32.47 -4.88 11.40
CA ALA A 293 32.13 -4.43 10.06
C ALA A 293 31.14 -5.38 9.38
N GLY A 294 31.42 -6.69 9.40
CA GLY A 294 30.54 -7.71 8.85
C GLY A 294 29.17 -7.77 9.54
N ALA A 295 29.13 -7.62 10.87
CA ALA A 295 27.89 -7.54 11.63
C ALA A 295 27.06 -6.28 11.27
N GLY A 296 27.72 -5.14 11.07
CA GLY A 296 27.07 -3.91 10.62
C GLY A 296 26.47 -4.05 9.21
N ILE A 297 27.23 -4.64 8.28
CA ILE A 297 26.75 -4.97 6.92
C ILE A 297 25.52 -5.89 6.99
N PHE A 298 25.59 -6.94 7.81
CA PHE A 298 24.48 -7.87 7.98
C PHE A 298 23.21 -7.19 8.49
N VAL A 299 23.32 -6.36 9.54
CA VAL A 299 22.20 -5.57 10.07
C VAL A 299 21.62 -4.64 9.00
N GLY A 300 22.47 -3.95 8.24
CA GLY A 300 22.06 -3.06 7.16
C GLY A 300 21.31 -3.81 6.04
N ILE A 301 21.84 -4.95 5.61
CA ILE A 301 21.19 -5.81 4.60
C ILE A 301 19.84 -6.31 5.12
N THR A 302 19.75 -6.79 6.36
CA THR A 302 18.47 -7.23 6.90
C THR A 302 17.46 -6.09 6.98
N GLY A 303 17.88 -4.88 7.37
CA GLY A 303 17.04 -3.69 7.33
C GLY A 303 16.51 -3.39 5.93
N TYR A 304 17.37 -3.48 4.91
CA TYR A 304 16.99 -3.32 3.50
C TYR A 304 15.98 -4.37 3.05
N LEU A 305 16.23 -5.65 3.34
CA LEU A 305 15.34 -6.77 2.98
C LEU A 305 13.96 -6.65 3.61
N ILE A 306 13.89 -6.24 4.87
CA ILE A 306 12.61 -6.04 5.57
C ILE A 306 11.88 -4.82 5.01
N THR A 307 12.60 -3.75 4.69
CA THR A 307 12.02 -2.58 4.00
C THR A 307 11.44 -2.98 2.63
N GLY A 308 12.10 -3.91 1.93
CA GLY A 308 11.65 -4.45 0.64
C GLY A 308 10.30 -5.17 0.67
N LEU A 309 9.77 -5.55 1.84
CA LEU A 309 8.40 -6.08 1.97
C LEU A 309 7.34 -5.01 1.69
N PHE A 310 7.68 -3.73 1.86
CA PHE A 310 6.76 -2.60 1.74
C PHE A 310 7.25 -1.55 0.72
N ASN A 311 8.35 -1.84 0.03
CA ASN A 311 8.99 -0.89 -0.87
C ASN A 311 9.57 -1.58 -2.10
N ASP A 312 9.72 -0.77 -3.14
CA ASP A 312 10.37 -1.17 -4.38
C ASP A 312 11.89 -1.00 -4.28
N SER A 313 12.60 -1.82 -5.05
CA SER A 313 14.04 -1.65 -5.24
C SER A 313 14.28 -0.45 -6.16
N VAL A 314 14.93 0.59 -5.66
CA VAL A 314 15.32 1.76 -6.45
C VAL A 314 16.72 1.55 -6.97
N VAL A 315 16.95 1.87 -8.26
CA VAL A 315 18.23 1.67 -8.95
C VAL A 315 19.40 2.12 -8.09
N GLY A 316 19.41 3.37 -7.61
CA GLY A 316 20.51 3.94 -6.82
C GLY A 316 20.81 3.27 -5.46
N ILE A 317 19.88 2.50 -4.91
CA ILE A 317 20.08 1.77 -3.64
C ILE A 317 20.45 0.31 -3.93
N ALA A 318 19.94 -0.26 -5.02
CA ALA A 318 20.19 -1.63 -5.41
C ALA A 318 21.68 -1.93 -5.61
N GLN A 319 22.47 -1.01 -6.22
CA GLN A 319 23.90 -1.29 -6.39
C GLN A 319 24.64 -1.35 -5.06
N ILE A 320 24.32 -0.44 -4.14
CA ILE A 320 24.89 -0.43 -2.79
C ILE A 320 24.55 -1.75 -2.08
N PHE A 321 23.30 -2.19 -2.18
CA PHE A 321 22.86 -3.47 -1.63
C PHE A 321 23.72 -4.64 -2.16
N TRP A 322 23.89 -4.76 -3.48
CA TRP A 322 24.66 -5.87 -4.06
C TRP A 322 26.14 -5.84 -3.69
N VAL A 323 26.76 -4.65 -3.65
CA VAL A 323 28.15 -4.48 -3.19
C VAL A 323 28.29 -4.91 -1.72
N LEU A 324 27.39 -4.43 -0.86
CA LEU A 324 27.39 -4.79 0.56
C LEU A 324 27.12 -6.27 0.78
N LEU A 325 26.24 -6.90 -0.01
CA LEU A 325 25.98 -8.33 0.06
C LEU A 325 27.24 -9.14 -0.28
N GLY A 326 27.95 -8.77 -1.35
CA GLY A 326 29.22 -9.40 -1.72
C GLY A 326 30.30 -9.24 -0.64
N LEU A 327 30.46 -8.02 -0.10
CA LEU A 327 31.38 -7.75 1.02
C LEU A 327 30.99 -8.52 2.28
N GLY A 328 29.69 -8.65 2.55
CA GLY A 328 29.17 -9.43 3.66
C GLY A 328 29.55 -10.91 3.56
N PHE A 329 29.40 -11.52 2.39
CA PHE A 329 29.86 -12.89 2.14
C PHE A 329 31.36 -13.04 2.35
N LEU A 330 32.16 -12.08 1.87
CA LEU A 330 33.62 -12.09 2.07
C LEU A 330 33.97 -12.01 3.56
N CYS A 331 33.32 -11.12 4.33
CA CYS A 331 33.52 -11.03 5.77
C CYS A 331 33.19 -12.36 6.46
N ASN A 332 32.05 -12.97 6.13
CA ASN A 332 31.65 -14.27 6.68
C ASN A 332 32.71 -15.35 6.39
N LYS A 333 33.23 -15.41 5.16
CA LYS A 333 34.27 -16.37 4.76
C LYS A 333 35.56 -16.18 5.57
N LEU A 334 36.07 -14.94 5.64
CA LEU A 334 37.33 -14.64 6.33
C LEU A 334 37.24 -14.94 7.84
N ILE A 335 36.13 -14.56 8.49
CA ILE A 335 35.94 -14.81 9.93
C ILE A 335 35.84 -16.31 10.22
N ARG A 336 35.12 -17.07 9.39
CA ARG A 336 34.98 -18.52 9.55
C ARG A 336 36.31 -19.24 9.36
N ASN A 337 37.11 -18.84 8.39
CA ASN A 337 38.46 -19.40 8.19
C ASN A 337 39.39 -19.11 9.38
N GLN A 338 39.26 -17.95 10.04
CA GLN A 338 40.00 -17.65 11.27
C GLN A 338 39.55 -18.52 12.47
N GLN A 339 38.29 -18.96 12.48
CA GLN A 339 37.71 -19.77 13.56
C GLN A 339 37.88 -21.29 13.36
N SER A 340 38.18 -21.74 12.14
CA SER A 340 38.41 -23.15 11.78
C SER A 340 39.80 -23.31 11.18
N PRO A 341 40.88 -23.31 12.00
CA PRO A 341 42.22 -23.58 11.51
C PRO A 341 42.41 -25.09 11.32
N THR A 342 42.03 -25.61 10.16
CA THR A 342 42.46 -26.92 9.65
C THR A 342 42.44 -26.92 8.13
#